data_AF-A0A448NR80-F1
#
_entry.id   AF-A0A448NR80-F1
#
_cell.length_a   1.000
_cell.length_b   1.000
_cell.length_c   1.000
_cell.angle_alpha   90.00
_cell.angle_beta   90.00
_cell.angle_gamma   90.00
#
_symmetry.space_group_name_H-M   'P 1'
#
loop_
_entity.id
_entity.type
_entity.pdbx_description
1 polymer ?
#
loop_
_entity_poly.entity_id
_entity_poly.type
_entity_poly.pdbx_seq_one_letter_code
_entity_poly.pdbx_strand_id
1 'polypeptide(L)'
;MKKILQLSSLLFITFYFAQQVSDYQYIYVPEKFNDKGVNKYGLNELLQLKLKQKKYTVLPENKENWPPELAQNPCEVLTANLSDTSNMFKNRLILEFKDCQNKSLLILEGKSSIKEFEPGMRAALEDAGKNLPMSMPVEKQFAVILRENNNNSEPVKKEVVVITEKSTAQVVPAPKTQATADQKAEVYSNGSVTFNRIFLANGEFILVNPNNSVPYATFKPSTKKEVYRVQLADGTATIGYLEEGNIVLELANSDGSFRKEILSRK
;
A
#
# COMPACT_ATOMS: atom_id res chain seq x y z
N MET A 1 50.15 -41.83 -10.49
CA MET A 1 48.76 -41.33 -10.35
C MET A 1 48.80 -40.03 -9.54
N LYS A 2 48.93 -38.86 -10.18
CA LYS A 2 49.16 -37.56 -9.47
C LYS A 2 48.48 -36.35 -10.12
N LYS A 3 47.54 -36.54 -11.06
CA LYS A 3 46.92 -35.44 -11.82
C LYS A 3 45.39 -35.36 -11.79
N ILE A 4 44.73 -36.19 -10.97
CA ILE A 4 43.26 -36.20 -10.87
C ILE A 4 42.76 -35.30 -9.72
N LEU A 5 43.66 -34.85 -8.83
CA LEU A 5 43.31 -34.02 -7.67
C LEU A 5 43.38 -32.50 -7.95
N GLN A 6 43.42 -32.07 -9.22
CA GLN A 6 43.39 -30.64 -9.57
C GLN A 6 42.12 -30.21 -10.32
N LEU A 7 41.15 -31.12 -10.48
CA LEU A 7 39.83 -30.81 -11.02
C LEU A 7 38.77 -30.75 -9.91
N SER A 8 39.14 -30.29 -8.71
CA SER A 8 38.17 -29.74 -7.74
C SER A 8 37.79 -28.33 -8.20
N SER A 9 37.16 -28.30 -9.38
CA SER A 9 36.57 -27.13 -10.01
C SER A 9 35.70 -26.43 -8.98
N LEU A 10 36.05 -25.17 -8.69
CA LEU A 10 35.28 -24.22 -7.89
C LEU A 10 33.80 -24.35 -8.22
N LEU A 11 33.05 -24.97 -7.33
CA LEU A 11 31.60 -24.89 -7.31
C LEU A 11 31.26 -23.50 -6.78
N PHE A 12 31.28 -22.49 -7.65
CA PHE A 12 30.70 -21.20 -7.33
C PHE A 12 29.19 -21.43 -7.16
N ILE A 13 28.75 -21.57 -5.91
CA ILE A 13 27.34 -21.47 -5.57
C ILE A 13 26.97 -20.00 -5.78
N THR A 14 26.57 -19.65 -7.00
CA THR A 14 25.90 -18.38 -7.24
C THR A 14 24.53 -18.49 -6.59
N PHE A 15 24.40 -17.93 -5.39
CA PHE A 15 23.09 -17.70 -4.79
C PHE A 15 22.34 -16.72 -5.69
N TYR A 16 21.50 -17.23 -6.59
CA TYR A 16 20.48 -16.43 -7.24
C TYR A 16 19.48 -16.04 -6.15
N PHE A 17 19.58 -14.80 -5.66
CA PHE A 17 18.49 -14.18 -4.91
C PHE A 17 17.28 -14.09 -5.86
N ALA A 18 16.39 -15.07 -5.78
CA ALA A 18 15.13 -15.02 -6.49
C ALA A 18 14.30 -13.90 -5.87
N GLN A 19 14.05 -12.84 -6.64
CA GLN A 19 13.17 -11.75 -6.22
C GLN A 19 11.75 -12.31 -6.05
N GLN A 20 11.21 -12.24 -4.83
CA GLN A 20 9.84 -12.66 -4.56
C GLN A 20 8.90 -11.46 -4.64
N VAL A 21 7.66 -11.69 -5.04
CA VAL A 21 6.64 -10.62 -5.11
C VAL A 21 6.27 -10.07 -3.73
N SER A 22 6.51 -10.82 -2.65
CA SER A 22 6.37 -10.32 -1.26
C SER A 22 7.36 -9.22 -0.92
N ASP A 23 8.52 -9.15 -1.57
CA ASP A 23 9.59 -8.22 -1.22
C ASP A 23 9.30 -6.78 -1.71
N TYR A 24 8.21 -6.59 -2.44
CA TYR A 24 7.85 -5.34 -3.10
C TYR A 24 6.73 -4.63 -2.35
N GLN A 25 6.90 -3.34 -2.12
CA GLN A 25 5.87 -2.50 -1.50
C GLN A 25 4.86 -1.98 -2.53
N TYR A 26 5.31 -1.73 -3.75
CA TYR A 26 4.57 -1.01 -4.77
C TYR A 26 4.18 -1.90 -5.96
N ILE A 27 2.93 -1.81 -6.36
CA ILE A 27 2.42 -2.50 -7.54
C ILE A 27 1.66 -1.50 -8.42
N TYR A 28 2.10 -1.38 -9.66
CA TYR A 28 1.38 -0.68 -10.71
C TYR A 28 0.35 -1.61 -11.35
N VAL A 29 -0.90 -1.16 -11.43
CA VAL A 29 -1.99 -1.84 -12.14
C VAL A 29 -2.41 -0.95 -13.32
N PRO A 30 -2.25 -1.39 -14.58
CA PRO A 30 -2.62 -0.58 -15.73
C PRO A 30 -4.14 -0.42 -15.81
N GLU A 31 -4.65 0.75 -16.22
CA GLU A 31 -6.09 0.98 -16.41
C GLU A 31 -6.72 -0.04 -17.36
N LYS A 32 -5.97 -0.38 -18.42
CA LYS A 32 -6.31 -1.41 -19.40
C LYS A 32 -5.20 -2.45 -19.47
N PHE A 33 -5.59 -3.70 -19.32
CA PHE A 33 -4.70 -4.84 -19.55
C PHE A 33 -4.44 -5.03 -21.05
N ASN A 34 -3.30 -5.64 -21.37
CA ASN A 34 -2.91 -5.93 -22.75
C ASN A 34 -3.95 -6.81 -23.46
N ASP A 35 -4.53 -7.75 -22.72
CA ASP A 35 -5.63 -8.56 -23.20
C ASP A 35 -6.96 -7.78 -23.11
N LYS A 36 -7.55 -7.49 -24.26
CA LYS A 36 -8.81 -6.74 -24.36
C LYS A 36 -10.01 -7.51 -23.82
N GLY A 37 -9.92 -8.84 -23.71
CA GLY A 37 -10.99 -9.70 -23.16
C GLY A 37 -11.26 -9.38 -21.70
N VAL A 38 -10.20 -9.32 -20.88
CA VAL A 38 -10.31 -9.07 -19.44
C VAL A 38 -10.78 -7.65 -19.08
N ASN A 39 -10.56 -6.66 -19.96
CA ASN A 39 -10.97 -5.26 -19.71
C ASN A 39 -12.49 -5.06 -19.70
N LYS A 40 -13.27 -6.01 -20.21
CA LYS A 40 -14.74 -5.90 -20.31
C LYS A 40 -15.47 -6.18 -18.99
N TYR A 41 -14.77 -6.74 -18.00
CA TYR A 41 -15.40 -7.30 -16.80
C TYR A 41 -15.06 -6.55 -15.49
N GLY A 42 -14.51 -5.33 -15.59
CA GLY A 42 -14.20 -4.50 -14.42
C GLY A 42 -13.21 -5.16 -13.44
N LEU A 43 -12.29 -6.00 -13.96
CA LEU A 43 -11.34 -6.75 -13.13
C LEU A 43 -10.25 -5.88 -12.51
N ASN A 44 -10.04 -4.69 -13.06
CA ASN A 44 -9.02 -3.75 -12.58
C ASN A 44 -9.29 -3.36 -11.13
N GLU A 45 -10.46 -2.79 -10.84
CA GLU A 45 -10.85 -2.36 -9.50
C GLU A 45 -10.78 -3.50 -8.49
N LEU A 46 -11.17 -4.71 -8.91
CA LEU A 46 -11.12 -5.91 -8.08
C LEU A 46 -9.68 -6.30 -7.75
N LEU A 47 -8.78 -6.26 -8.74
CA LEU A 47 -7.35 -6.53 -8.54
C LEU A 47 -6.73 -5.49 -7.61
N GLN A 48 -7.02 -4.20 -7.80
CA GLN A 48 -6.51 -3.14 -6.92
C GLN A 48 -6.97 -3.34 -5.48
N LEU A 49 -8.25 -3.68 -5.28
CA LEU A 49 -8.79 -3.96 -3.95
C LEU A 49 -8.05 -5.11 -3.27
N LYS A 50 -7.79 -6.20 -4.00
CA LYS A 50 -7.06 -7.37 -3.49
C LYS A 50 -5.61 -7.06 -3.15
N LEU A 51 -4.93 -6.29 -3.99
CA LEU A 51 -3.54 -5.88 -3.72
C LEU A 51 -3.46 -5.04 -2.45
N LYS A 52 -4.41 -4.10 -2.26
CA LYS A 52 -4.54 -3.32 -1.02
C LYS A 52 -4.81 -4.21 0.19
N GLN A 53 -5.67 -5.22 0.08
CA GLN A 53 -5.92 -6.20 1.15
C GLN A 53 -4.64 -6.98 1.52
N LYS A 54 -3.77 -7.24 0.54
CA LYS A 54 -2.47 -7.91 0.73
C LYS A 54 -1.34 -6.94 1.10
N LYS A 55 -1.66 -5.71 1.52
CA LYS A 55 -0.72 -4.67 1.99
C LYS A 55 0.22 -4.11 0.92
N TYR A 56 -0.14 -4.24 -0.36
CA TYR A 56 0.56 -3.53 -1.43
C TYR A 56 0.00 -2.13 -1.65
N THR A 57 0.87 -1.19 -1.96
CA THR A 57 0.49 0.15 -2.40
C THR A 57 0.28 0.13 -3.91
N VAL A 58 -0.97 0.32 -4.33
CA VAL A 58 -1.33 0.38 -5.75
C VAL A 58 -1.04 1.77 -6.30
N LEU A 59 -0.18 1.83 -7.32
CA LEU A 59 0.21 3.09 -7.95
C LEU A 59 -0.75 3.50 -9.07
N PRO A 60 -1.01 4.80 -9.24
CA PRO A 60 -1.80 5.33 -10.35
C PRO A 60 -1.05 5.22 -11.69
N GLU A 61 -1.76 5.33 -12.81
CA GLU A 61 -1.14 5.31 -14.15
C GLU A 61 -0.18 6.48 -14.38
N ASN A 62 -0.52 7.67 -13.88
CA ASN A 62 0.38 8.81 -13.98
C ASN A 62 1.57 8.65 -13.03
N LYS A 63 2.76 8.43 -13.61
CA LYS A 63 4.05 8.33 -12.92
C LYS A 63 4.44 9.58 -12.15
N GLU A 64 3.91 10.75 -12.50
CA GLU A 64 4.15 12.00 -11.77
C GLU A 64 3.56 11.96 -10.35
N ASN A 65 2.52 11.14 -10.15
CA ASN A 65 1.88 10.95 -8.86
C ASN A 65 2.50 9.80 -8.05
N TRP A 66 3.60 9.21 -8.52
CA TRP A 66 4.30 8.16 -7.78
C TRP A 66 5.12 8.79 -6.65
N PRO A 67 5.31 8.06 -5.53
CA PRO A 67 6.24 8.45 -4.49
C PRO A 67 7.61 8.84 -5.06
N PRO A 68 8.24 9.94 -4.58
CA PRO A 68 9.48 10.46 -5.14
C PRO A 68 10.67 9.48 -5.02
N GLU A 69 10.62 8.55 -4.07
CA GLU A 69 11.58 7.45 -3.93
C GLU A 69 11.63 6.53 -5.16
N LEU A 70 10.49 6.34 -5.84
CA LEU A 70 10.41 5.50 -7.03
C LEU A 70 11.02 6.15 -8.28
N ALA A 71 11.20 7.47 -8.27
CA ALA A 71 11.91 8.16 -9.35
C ALA A 71 13.39 7.76 -9.37
N GLN A 72 13.97 7.44 -8.21
CA GLN A 72 15.35 6.98 -8.08
C GLN A 72 15.47 5.47 -8.34
N ASN A 73 14.46 4.69 -7.94
CA ASN A 73 14.44 3.23 -8.08
C ASN A 73 13.12 2.72 -8.73
N PRO A 74 12.95 2.81 -10.05
CA PRO A 74 11.74 2.33 -10.73
C PRO A 74 11.56 0.81 -10.66
N CYS A 75 12.62 0.07 -10.33
CA CYS A 75 12.61 -1.37 -10.17
C CYS A 75 12.05 -1.86 -8.82
N GLU A 76 11.64 -0.96 -7.94
CA GLU A 76 10.89 -1.27 -6.71
C GLU A 76 9.38 -1.39 -6.94
N VAL A 77 8.95 -1.22 -8.20
CA VAL A 77 7.55 -1.37 -8.62
C VAL A 77 7.38 -2.65 -9.44
N LEU A 78 6.36 -3.44 -9.10
CA LEU A 78 5.89 -4.52 -9.96
C LEU A 78 4.76 -4.06 -10.86
N THR A 79 4.73 -4.54 -12.08
CA THR A 79 3.58 -4.35 -12.97
C THR A 79 2.70 -5.60 -12.91
N ALA A 80 1.45 -5.45 -12.52
CA ALA A 80 0.47 -6.51 -12.55
C ALA A 80 -0.24 -6.55 -13.92
N ASN A 81 -0.38 -7.73 -14.50
CA ASN A 81 -1.11 -7.93 -15.75
C ASN A 81 -2.10 -9.09 -15.63
N LEU A 82 -3.21 -8.98 -16.34
CA LEU A 82 -4.21 -10.03 -16.46
C LEU A 82 -4.26 -10.54 -17.90
N SER A 83 -4.51 -11.84 -18.07
CA SER A 83 -4.74 -12.46 -19.38
C SER A 83 -5.82 -13.53 -19.27
N ASP A 84 -6.74 -13.53 -20.24
CA ASP A 84 -7.82 -14.50 -20.33
C ASP A 84 -7.27 -15.82 -20.90
N THR A 85 -7.52 -16.91 -20.18
CA THR A 85 -7.16 -18.28 -20.61
C THR A 85 -8.38 -19.21 -20.59
N SER A 86 -9.57 -18.60 -20.67
CA SER A 86 -10.84 -19.30 -20.65
C SER A 86 -10.98 -20.25 -21.82
N ASN A 87 -11.79 -21.28 -21.62
CA ASN A 87 -12.21 -22.18 -22.68
C ASN A 87 -13.75 -22.26 -22.70
N MET A 88 -14.32 -22.99 -23.65
CA MET A 88 -15.78 -23.09 -23.83
C MET A 88 -16.54 -23.56 -22.57
N PHE A 89 -15.87 -24.19 -21.60
CA PHE A 89 -16.49 -24.79 -20.42
C PHE A 89 -16.11 -24.14 -19.09
N LYS A 90 -15.03 -23.35 -19.05
CA LYS A 90 -14.48 -22.78 -17.81
C LYS A 90 -13.91 -21.40 -18.05
N ASN A 91 -14.29 -20.47 -17.18
CA ASN A 91 -13.67 -19.16 -17.10
C ASN A 91 -12.33 -19.29 -16.37
N ARG A 92 -11.26 -18.82 -16.98
CA ARG A 92 -9.90 -18.87 -16.42
C ARG A 92 -9.14 -17.61 -16.77
N LEU A 93 -8.27 -17.21 -15.86
CA LEU A 93 -7.35 -16.10 -16.10
C LEU A 93 -6.01 -16.35 -15.45
N ILE A 94 -5.02 -15.64 -15.96
CA ILE A 94 -3.68 -15.58 -15.39
C ILE A 94 -3.47 -14.18 -14.84
N LEU A 95 -3.04 -14.10 -13.57
CA LEU A 95 -2.51 -12.90 -12.94
C LEU A 95 -1.00 -13.01 -12.89
N GLU A 96 -0.31 -12.11 -13.57
CA GLU A 96 1.14 -12.10 -13.71
C GLU A 96 1.74 -10.82 -13.12
N PHE A 97 2.83 -10.95 -12.37
CA PHE A 97 3.60 -9.82 -11.86
C PHE A 97 4.97 -9.77 -12.52
N LYS A 98 5.29 -8.62 -13.12
CA LYS A 98 6.57 -8.37 -13.80
C LYS A 98 7.39 -7.32 -13.09
N ASP A 99 8.70 -7.47 -13.12
CA ASP A 99 9.64 -6.43 -12.70
C ASP A 99 9.83 -5.36 -13.79
N CYS A 100 10.68 -4.37 -13.51
CA CYS A 100 11.07 -3.31 -14.45
C CYS A 100 11.76 -3.82 -15.74
N GLN A 101 12.28 -5.05 -15.74
CA GLN A 101 12.93 -5.71 -16.87
C GLN A 101 11.96 -6.62 -17.64
N ASN A 102 10.66 -6.55 -17.34
CA ASN A 102 9.61 -7.43 -17.89
C ASN A 102 9.79 -8.92 -17.55
N LYS A 103 10.59 -9.25 -16.54
CA LYS A 103 10.73 -10.61 -16.04
C LYS A 103 9.54 -10.96 -15.17
N SER A 104 8.90 -12.09 -15.47
CA SER A 104 7.81 -12.64 -14.66
C SER A 104 8.34 -13.18 -13.34
N LEU A 105 7.88 -12.60 -12.23
CA LEU A 105 8.27 -13.02 -10.88
C LEU A 105 7.25 -13.98 -10.25
N LEU A 106 5.97 -13.80 -10.57
CA LEU A 106 4.89 -14.64 -10.08
C LEU A 106 3.78 -14.72 -11.12
N ILE A 107 3.30 -15.95 -11.33
CA ILE A 107 2.17 -16.26 -12.20
C ILE A 107 1.17 -17.05 -11.36
N LEU A 108 -0.05 -16.52 -11.26
CA LEU A 108 -1.15 -17.16 -10.54
C LEU A 108 -2.27 -17.46 -11.53
N GLU A 109 -2.67 -18.73 -11.64
CA GLU A 109 -3.85 -19.14 -12.40
C GLU A 109 -5.08 -19.10 -11.49
N GLY A 110 -6.15 -18.49 -11.99
CA GLY A 110 -7.46 -18.46 -11.36
C GLY A 110 -8.51 -19.12 -12.25
N LYS A 111 -9.44 -19.86 -11.64
CA LYS A 111 -10.48 -20.59 -12.38
C LYS A 111 -11.85 -20.44 -11.72
N SER A 112 -12.89 -20.49 -12.54
CA SER A 112 -14.28 -20.49 -12.08
C SER A 112 -15.12 -21.51 -12.84
N SER A 113 -16.05 -22.13 -12.12
CA SER A 113 -17.09 -23.01 -12.66
C SER A 113 -18.39 -22.27 -13.03
N ILE A 114 -18.49 -20.98 -12.70
CA ILE A 114 -19.61 -20.13 -13.11
C ILE A 114 -19.53 -19.98 -14.63
N LYS A 115 -20.62 -20.26 -15.34
CA LYS A 115 -20.64 -20.27 -16.81
C LYS A 115 -20.73 -18.85 -17.38
N GLU A 116 -21.43 -17.97 -16.69
CA GLU A 116 -21.55 -16.56 -17.05
C GLU A 116 -20.18 -15.87 -16.96
N PHE A 117 -19.75 -15.24 -18.05
CA PHE A 117 -18.38 -14.73 -18.19
C PHE A 117 -18.01 -13.67 -17.14
N GLU A 118 -18.82 -12.63 -16.94
CA GLU A 118 -18.48 -11.55 -16.01
C GLU A 118 -18.33 -12.04 -14.55
N PRO A 119 -19.34 -12.71 -13.94
CA PRO A 119 -19.17 -13.25 -12.58
C PRO A 119 -18.14 -14.39 -12.55
N GLY A 120 -17.99 -15.15 -13.64
CA GLY A 120 -16.97 -16.19 -13.77
C GLY A 120 -15.54 -15.65 -13.73
N MET A 121 -15.26 -14.56 -14.45
CA MET A 121 -13.96 -13.90 -14.49
C MET A 121 -13.64 -13.20 -13.16
N ARG A 122 -14.64 -12.56 -12.53
CA ARG A 122 -14.48 -12.01 -11.17
C ARG A 122 -14.14 -13.11 -10.17
N ALA A 123 -14.86 -14.24 -10.21
CA ALA A 123 -14.59 -15.39 -9.35
C ALA A 123 -13.23 -16.05 -9.66
N ALA A 124 -12.79 -16.07 -10.91
CA ALA A 124 -11.46 -16.55 -11.28
C ALA A 124 -10.37 -15.64 -10.70
N LEU A 125 -10.56 -14.32 -10.71
CA LEU A 125 -9.62 -13.38 -10.08
C LEU A 125 -9.61 -13.51 -8.55
N GLU A 126 -10.77 -13.75 -7.95
CA GLU A 126 -10.89 -14.14 -6.54
C GLU A 126 -10.05 -15.37 -6.22
N ASP A 127 -10.13 -16.41 -7.05
CA ASP A 127 -9.38 -17.64 -6.88
C ASP A 127 -7.86 -17.43 -7.02
N ALA A 128 -7.42 -16.73 -8.07
CA ALA A 128 -6.00 -16.39 -8.26
C ALA A 128 -5.44 -15.60 -7.06
N GLY A 129 -6.21 -14.61 -6.57
CA GLY A 129 -5.80 -13.74 -5.47
C GLY A 129 -5.63 -14.42 -4.12
N LYS A 130 -6.16 -15.64 -3.92
CA LYS A 130 -5.94 -16.40 -2.67
C LYS A 130 -4.47 -16.73 -2.46
N ASN A 131 -3.79 -17.10 -3.54
CA ASN A 131 -2.38 -17.51 -3.55
C ASN A 131 -1.41 -16.32 -3.61
N LEU A 132 -1.92 -15.08 -3.63
CA LEU A 132 -1.10 -13.89 -3.62
C LEU A 132 -0.46 -13.72 -2.22
N PRO A 133 0.89 -13.65 -2.12
CA PRO A 133 1.55 -13.39 -0.85
C PRO A 133 1.21 -11.99 -0.32
N MET A 134 1.46 -11.76 0.96
CA MET A 134 1.36 -10.43 1.56
C MET A 134 2.66 -9.66 1.30
N SER A 135 2.54 -8.35 1.11
CA SER A 135 3.68 -7.44 1.04
C SER A 135 4.44 -7.45 2.36
N MET A 136 5.74 -7.71 2.30
CA MET A 136 6.67 -7.74 3.42
C MET A 136 8.04 -7.21 2.95
N PRO A 137 8.14 -5.91 2.62
CA PRO A 137 9.37 -5.34 2.10
C PRO A 137 10.47 -5.40 3.17
N VAL A 138 11.57 -6.06 2.84
CA VAL A 138 12.77 -6.03 3.68
C VAL A 138 13.46 -4.69 3.41
N GLU A 139 13.76 -3.91 4.46
CA GLU A 139 14.63 -2.74 4.35
C GLU A 139 15.97 -3.16 3.76
N LYS A 140 16.16 -2.94 2.47
CA LYS A 140 17.44 -3.16 1.81
C LYS A 140 18.33 -1.99 2.20
N GLN A 141 19.12 -2.17 3.26
CA GLN A 141 20.21 -1.27 3.57
C GLN A 141 21.24 -1.36 2.44
N PHE A 142 21.11 -0.51 1.44
CA PHE A 142 22.15 -0.32 0.45
C PHE A 142 23.22 0.58 1.07
N ALA A 143 24.36 -0.01 1.41
CA ALA A 143 25.58 0.74 1.63
C ALA A 143 25.89 1.48 0.33
N VAL A 144 25.65 2.79 0.31
CA VAL A 144 26.09 3.67 -0.77
C VAL A 144 27.63 3.67 -0.72
N ILE A 145 28.26 2.81 -1.53
CA ILE A 145 29.68 2.92 -1.80
C ILE A 145 29.84 4.07 -2.78
N LEU A 146 29.98 5.28 -2.24
CA LEU A 146 30.55 6.40 -2.99
C LEU A 146 31.97 6.00 -3.35
N ARG A 147 32.20 5.71 -4.63
CA ARG A 147 33.55 5.64 -5.20
C ARG A 147 34.04 7.07 -5.35
N GLU A 148 34.73 7.57 -4.34
CA GLU A 148 35.53 8.78 -4.47
C GLU A 148 36.82 8.45 -5.24
N ASN A 149 36.90 8.93 -6.49
CA ASN A 149 38.20 9.12 -7.12
C ASN A 149 38.78 10.42 -6.58
N ASN A 150 39.66 10.29 -5.59
CA ASN A 150 40.37 11.41 -4.97
C ASN A 150 41.76 11.53 -5.58
N ASN A 151 42.09 12.71 -6.11
CA ASN A 151 43.47 13.15 -6.33
C ASN A 151 43.72 14.37 -5.44
N ASN A 152 44.46 14.12 -4.35
CA ASN A 152 45.31 15.01 -3.56
C ASN A 152 44.89 16.48 -3.35
N SER A 153 44.60 16.85 -2.09
CA SER A 153 45.61 17.33 -1.13
C SER A 153 44.96 17.76 0.20
N GLU A 154 45.37 17.13 1.31
CA GLU A 154 45.14 17.51 2.72
C GLU A 154 46.08 18.68 3.13
N PRO A 155 46.04 19.25 4.36
CA PRO A 155 45.14 19.01 5.51
C PRO A 155 44.65 20.29 6.24
N VAL A 156 43.51 20.24 6.93
CA VAL A 156 43.33 21.01 8.19
C VAL A 156 42.60 20.14 9.22
N LYS A 157 43.16 20.13 10.43
CA LYS A 157 42.89 19.25 11.57
C LYS A 157 41.91 19.89 12.57
N LYS A 158 41.19 19.01 13.30
CA LYS A 158 40.43 19.22 14.56
C LYS A 158 39.01 19.80 14.36
N GLU A 159 37.96 19.41 15.09
CA GLU A 159 37.79 18.62 16.32
C GLU A 159 36.33 18.13 16.41
N VAL A 160 36.09 17.09 17.21
CA VAL A 160 34.78 16.49 17.52
C VAL A 160 33.91 17.44 18.35
N VAL A 161 32.63 17.62 18.00
CA VAL A 161 31.58 17.99 18.96
C VAL A 161 30.27 17.28 18.61
N VAL A 162 29.83 16.42 19.53
CA VAL A 162 28.44 15.93 19.67
C VAL A 162 27.66 16.98 20.45
N ILE A 163 26.59 17.56 19.89
CA ILE A 163 25.51 18.18 20.68
C ILE A 163 24.16 17.92 20.00
N THR A 164 23.30 17.24 20.74
CA THR A 164 21.83 17.27 20.69
C THR A 164 21.32 18.71 20.82
N GLU A 165 20.49 19.21 19.90
CA GLU A 165 19.65 20.36 20.24
C GLU A 165 18.31 20.41 19.50
N LYS A 166 17.34 20.91 20.27
CA LYS A 166 15.91 21.06 20.03
C LYS A 166 15.66 22.52 19.62
N SER A 167 14.70 22.73 18.71
CA SER A 167 14.03 24.01 18.37
C SER A 167 14.85 25.04 17.55
N THR A 168 14.37 25.49 16.39
CA THR A 168 13.39 26.58 16.18
C THR A 168 13.38 27.06 14.70
N ALA A 169 12.19 27.05 14.08
CA ALA A 169 11.63 27.91 13.00
C ALA A 169 12.30 28.18 11.61
N GLN A 170 11.37 28.26 10.63
CA GLN A 170 11.32 28.96 9.31
C GLN A 170 11.41 28.01 8.09
N VAL A 171 10.34 27.54 7.43
CA VAL A 171 9.18 28.18 6.73
C VAL A 171 9.55 29.00 5.49
N VAL A 172 9.42 28.40 4.30
CA VAL A 172 8.89 28.98 3.05
C VAL A 172 8.33 27.83 2.16
N PRO A 173 7.40 28.07 1.21
CA PRO A 173 6.07 27.46 1.22
C PRO A 173 5.76 26.58 -0.01
N ALA A 174 4.93 25.55 0.16
CA ALA A 174 4.32 24.79 -0.94
C ALA A 174 2.85 25.22 -1.15
N PRO A 175 2.30 25.10 -2.38
CA PRO A 175 1.28 26.03 -2.90
C PRO A 175 -0.10 25.90 -2.26
N LYS A 176 -0.71 27.07 -2.03
CA LYS A 176 -2.14 27.22 -1.72
C LYS A 176 -2.95 26.85 -2.96
N THR A 177 -3.92 25.94 -2.82
CA THR A 177 -5.20 26.05 -3.51
C THR A 177 -6.28 25.99 -2.44
N GLN A 178 -7.23 26.91 -2.53
CA GLN A 178 -8.04 27.45 -1.45
C GLN A 178 -8.93 26.39 -0.78
N ALA A 179 -8.66 26.10 0.49
CA ALA A 179 -9.71 25.71 1.43
C ALA A 179 -10.23 27.00 2.08
N THR A 180 -11.49 27.32 1.83
CA THR A 180 -12.20 28.41 2.49
C THR A 180 -12.27 28.13 4.00
N ALA A 181 -11.99 29.18 4.78
CA ALA A 181 -11.78 29.17 6.22
C ALA A 181 -13.04 28.85 7.05
N ASP A 182 -12.78 28.63 8.35
CA ASP A 182 -13.69 28.40 9.48
C ASP A 182 -14.24 26.98 9.70
N GLN A 183 -13.36 26.04 10.07
CA GLN A 183 -13.76 24.96 10.96
C GLN A 183 -12.75 24.79 12.11
N LYS A 184 -13.20 25.18 13.30
CA LYS A 184 -12.57 24.94 14.61
C LYS A 184 -12.10 23.47 14.65
N ALA A 185 -10.81 23.22 14.86
CA ALA A 185 -10.30 21.85 15.01
C ALA A 185 -10.98 21.20 16.22
N GLU A 186 -11.91 20.28 15.97
CA GLU A 186 -12.60 19.56 17.04
C GLU A 186 -11.73 18.39 17.49
N VAL A 187 -11.38 18.37 18.76
CA VAL A 187 -10.54 17.32 19.36
C VAL A 187 -11.43 16.33 20.10
N TYR A 188 -11.18 15.04 19.91
CA TYR A 188 -11.89 13.94 20.54
C TYR A 188 -10.91 13.03 21.29
N SER A 189 -11.37 12.28 22.29
CA SER A 189 -10.53 11.35 23.04
C SER A 189 -11.31 10.19 23.63
N ASN A 190 -10.69 9.00 23.68
CA ASN A 190 -11.19 7.84 24.43
C ASN A 190 -10.53 7.72 25.82
N GLY A 191 -9.92 8.80 26.34
CA GLY A 191 -9.18 8.82 27.60
C GLY A 191 -7.71 8.43 27.47
N SER A 192 -7.35 7.54 26.54
CA SER A 192 -5.96 7.11 26.32
C SER A 192 -5.31 7.81 25.13
N VAL A 193 -6.08 8.06 24.07
CA VAL A 193 -5.62 8.64 22.81
C VAL A 193 -6.45 9.88 22.47
N THR A 194 -5.82 10.86 21.82
CA THR A 194 -6.49 12.07 21.31
C THR A 194 -6.51 12.06 19.79
N PHE A 195 -7.64 12.48 19.23
CA PHE A 195 -7.89 12.52 17.80
C PHE A 195 -8.35 13.91 17.38
N ASN A 196 -7.79 14.42 16.30
CA ASN A 196 -8.29 15.62 15.64
C ASN A 196 -9.28 15.22 14.56
N ARG A 197 -10.45 15.86 14.55
CA ARG A 197 -11.42 15.72 13.47
C ARG A 197 -11.07 16.69 12.35
N ILE A 198 -10.86 16.15 11.15
CA ILE A 198 -10.60 16.92 9.94
C ILE A 198 -11.73 16.64 8.96
N PHE A 199 -12.46 17.69 8.60
CA PHE A 199 -13.51 17.59 7.58
C PHE A 199 -12.89 17.52 6.19
N LEU A 200 -13.47 16.66 5.37
CA LEU A 200 -13.20 16.51 3.94
C LEU A 200 -14.41 17.04 3.15
N ALA A 201 -14.40 16.82 1.84
CA ALA A 201 -15.52 17.18 0.97
C ALA A 201 -16.79 16.37 1.28
N ASN A 202 -17.95 16.89 0.88
CA ASN A 202 -19.23 16.17 0.88
C ASN A 202 -19.67 15.63 2.26
N GLY A 203 -19.25 16.28 3.36
CA GLY A 203 -19.61 15.87 4.72
C GLY A 203 -18.84 14.65 5.24
N GLU A 204 -17.86 14.16 4.48
CA GLU A 204 -16.89 13.18 4.94
C GLU A 204 -15.94 13.83 5.93
N PHE A 205 -15.45 13.07 6.91
CA PHE A 205 -14.38 13.54 7.80
C PHE A 205 -13.52 12.38 8.27
N ILE A 206 -12.31 12.69 8.75
CA ILE A 206 -11.38 11.72 9.31
C ILE A 206 -11.05 12.07 10.76
N LEU A 207 -10.70 11.05 11.53
CA LEU A 207 -10.08 11.20 12.85
C LEU A 207 -8.60 10.86 12.73
N VAL A 208 -7.72 11.80 13.10
CA VAL A 208 -6.27 11.61 13.04
C VAL A 208 -5.66 11.71 14.43
N ASN A 209 -4.80 10.76 14.78
CA ASN A 209 -3.94 10.91 15.96
C ASN A 209 -2.70 11.73 15.52
N PRO A 210 -2.36 12.85 16.17
CA PRO A 210 -1.19 13.66 15.80
C PRO A 210 0.14 12.89 15.77
N ASN A 211 0.23 11.78 16.50
CA ASN A 211 1.42 10.93 16.57
C ASN A 211 1.41 9.77 15.57
N ASN A 212 0.42 9.70 14.67
CA ASN A 212 0.29 8.63 13.67
C ASN A 212 0.03 9.21 12.28
N SER A 213 0.76 8.72 11.28
CA SER A 213 0.61 9.14 9.88
C SER A 213 -0.64 8.58 9.21
N VAL A 214 -1.27 7.53 9.78
CA VAL A 214 -2.50 6.91 9.26
C VAL A 214 -3.70 7.41 10.07
N PRO A 215 -4.81 7.84 9.41
CA PRO A 215 -6.03 8.22 10.11
C PRO A 215 -6.59 7.03 10.89
N TYR A 216 -7.05 7.29 12.10
CA TYR A 216 -7.68 6.30 12.97
C TYR A 216 -8.95 5.72 12.33
N ALA A 217 -9.77 6.60 11.75
CA ALA A 217 -11.02 6.23 11.10
C ALA A 217 -11.47 7.28 10.09
N THR A 218 -12.13 6.83 9.02
CA THR A 218 -12.73 7.65 7.97
C THR A 218 -14.25 7.50 8.00
N PHE A 219 -14.97 8.62 8.04
CA PHE A 219 -16.42 8.68 8.25
C PHE A 219 -17.12 9.22 7.01
N LYS A 220 -17.88 8.36 6.33
CA LYS A 220 -18.70 8.73 5.17
C LYS A 220 -20.16 8.87 5.59
N PRO A 221 -20.86 9.97 5.25
CA PRO A 221 -22.27 10.15 5.60
C PRO A 221 -23.11 8.98 5.09
N SER A 222 -24.02 8.48 5.93
CA SER A 222 -25.07 7.57 5.51
C SER A 222 -26.35 8.34 5.10
N THR A 223 -27.39 7.62 4.68
CA THR A 223 -28.71 8.21 4.42
C THR A 223 -29.42 8.68 5.70
N LYS A 224 -28.99 8.22 6.87
CA LYS A 224 -29.52 8.64 8.16
C LYS A 224 -28.65 9.76 8.74
N LYS A 225 -29.29 10.87 9.12
CA LYS A 225 -28.63 12.03 9.74
C LYS A 225 -27.78 11.57 10.93
N GLU A 226 -26.55 12.11 11.03
CA GLU A 226 -25.60 11.85 12.12
C GLU A 226 -25.13 10.39 12.25
N VAL A 227 -25.42 9.55 11.25
CA VAL A 227 -24.91 8.18 11.15
C VAL A 227 -23.99 8.08 9.93
N TYR A 228 -22.86 7.41 10.12
CA TYR A 228 -21.76 7.32 9.17
C TYR A 228 -21.39 5.86 8.92
N ARG A 229 -21.02 5.58 7.68
CA ARG A 229 -20.26 4.37 7.33
C ARG A 229 -18.81 4.67 7.64
N VAL A 230 -18.22 3.88 8.53
CA VAL A 230 -16.87 4.10 9.04
C VAL A 230 -15.94 3.03 8.49
N GLN A 231 -14.76 3.45 8.07
CA GLN A 231 -13.65 2.54 7.82
C GLN A 231 -12.53 2.85 8.82
N LEU A 232 -12.16 1.86 9.63
CA LEU A 232 -11.09 1.97 10.61
C LEU A 232 -9.72 1.87 9.92
N ALA A 233 -8.66 2.23 10.64
CA ALA A 233 -7.27 2.20 10.15
C ALA A 233 -6.81 0.81 9.66
N ASP A 234 -7.37 -0.27 10.21
CA ASP A 234 -7.10 -1.64 9.80
C ASP A 234 -7.85 -2.06 8.52
N GLY A 235 -8.74 -1.21 8.02
CA GLY A 235 -9.60 -1.43 6.87
C GLY A 235 -10.99 -1.99 7.22
N THR A 236 -11.24 -2.33 8.49
CA THR A 236 -12.51 -2.87 8.96
C THR A 236 -13.63 -1.85 8.77
N ALA A 237 -14.72 -2.29 8.15
CA ALA A 237 -15.91 -1.47 7.96
C ALA A 237 -16.82 -1.60 9.18
N THR A 238 -17.30 -0.48 9.69
CA THR A 238 -18.29 -0.44 10.76
C THR A 238 -19.23 0.76 10.63
N ILE A 239 -20.11 0.96 11.60
CA ILE A 239 -20.98 2.11 11.74
C ILE A 239 -20.46 2.99 12.87
N GLY A 240 -20.51 4.29 12.64
CA GLY A 240 -20.31 5.30 13.66
C GLY A 240 -21.43 6.32 13.64
N TYR A 241 -21.73 6.93 14.78
CA TYR A 241 -22.76 7.94 14.89
C TYR A 241 -22.37 9.01 15.89
N LEU A 242 -22.99 10.18 15.76
CA LEU A 242 -22.84 11.26 16.73
C LEU A 242 -23.95 11.14 17.78
N GLU A 243 -23.58 11.13 19.06
CA GLU A 243 -24.50 11.07 20.19
C GLU A 243 -24.06 12.12 21.21
N GLU A 244 -24.90 13.14 21.45
CA GLU A 244 -24.61 14.25 22.38
C GLU A 244 -23.28 14.99 22.11
N GLY A 245 -22.86 15.06 20.84
CA GLY A 245 -21.59 15.68 20.44
C GLY A 245 -20.36 14.79 20.61
N ASN A 246 -20.53 13.54 21.03
CA ASN A 246 -19.50 12.51 21.04
C ASN A 246 -19.55 11.69 19.76
N ILE A 247 -18.42 11.11 19.35
CA ILE A 247 -18.38 10.13 18.26
C ILE A 247 -18.44 8.75 18.89
N VAL A 248 -19.42 7.96 18.49
CA VAL A 248 -19.58 6.57 18.92
C VAL A 248 -19.28 5.64 17.75
N LEU A 249 -18.42 4.65 17.97
CA LEU A 249 -18.09 3.60 17.01
C LEU A 249 -18.62 2.26 17.51
N GLU A 250 -19.25 1.49 16.63
CA GLU A 250 -19.65 0.12 16.92
C GLU A 250 -18.49 -0.81 16.54
N LEU A 251 -17.83 -1.45 17.50
CA LEU A 251 -16.71 -2.35 17.21
C LEU A 251 -17.13 -3.79 17.43
N ALA A 252 -16.81 -4.66 16.47
CA ALA A 252 -16.99 -6.10 16.64
C ALA A 252 -15.96 -6.66 17.65
N ASN A 253 -16.42 -7.58 18.48
CA ASN A 253 -15.61 -8.40 19.38
C ASN A 253 -15.22 -9.72 18.69
N SER A 254 -14.24 -10.42 19.24
CA SER A 254 -13.79 -11.71 18.71
C SER A 254 -14.85 -12.81 18.76
N ASP A 255 -15.87 -12.66 19.61
CA ASP A 255 -17.02 -13.57 19.74
C ASP A 255 -18.19 -13.22 18.81
N GLY A 256 -18.04 -12.19 17.97
CA GLY A 256 -19.09 -11.71 17.06
C GLY A 256 -20.12 -10.77 17.70
N SER A 257 -20.00 -10.46 18.99
CA SER A 257 -20.80 -9.41 19.62
C SER A 257 -20.27 -8.02 19.27
N PHE A 258 -21.06 -6.98 19.52
CA PHE A 258 -20.67 -5.58 19.26
C PHE A 258 -20.52 -4.81 20.56
N ARG A 259 -19.50 -3.96 20.64
CA ARG A 259 -19.29 -3.00 21.74
C ARG A 259 -19.26 -1.57 21.21
N LYS A 260 -19.59 -0.61 22.06
CA LYS A 260 -19.46 0.82 21.75
C LYS A 260 -18.09 1.33 22.19
N GLU A 261 -17.37 2.01 21.32
CA GLU A 261 -16.27 2.90 21.70
C GLU A 261 -16.76 4.34 21.61
N ILE A 262 -16.59 5.11 22.69
CA ILE A 262 -17.04 6.49 22.78
C ILE A 262 -15.80 7.39 22.76
N LEU A 263 -15.77 8.31 21.79
CA LEU A 263 -14.78 9.37 21.70
C LEU A 263 -15.44 10.67 22.14
N SER A 264 -15.08 11.14 23.32
CA SER A 264 -15.65 12.36 23.89
C SER A 264 -14.95 13.59 23.33
N ARG A 265 -15.74 14.62 23.01
CA ARG A 265 -15.21 15.92 22.61
C ARG A 265 -14.45 16.56 23.77
N LYS A 266 -13.25 17.08 23.51
CA LYS A 266 -12.45 17.87 24.45
C LYS A 266 -12.60 19.37 24.21
#